data_AF-A0A6J4L5Y5-F1
#
_entry.id   AF-A0A6J4L5Y5-F1
#
_cell.length_a   1.000
_cell.length_b   1.000
_cell.length_c   1.000
_cell.angle_alpha   90.00
_cell.angle_beta   90.00
_cell.angle_gamma   90.00
#
_symmetry.space_group_name_H-M   'P 1'
#
loop_
_entity.id
_entity.type
_entity.pdbx_description
1 polymer ?
#
loop_
_entity_poly.entity_id
_entity_poly.type
_entity_poly.pdbx_seq_one_letter_code
_entity_poly.pdbx_strand_id
1 'polypeptide(L)'
;RAQAVAAAQARRRQARRRRLLTGALVLLAAAAVAAYVVLSQRTDDELEQALTGGSCEVDTRSDTISGGDGHVASPAYEVDPPAGGDHLASVARAGVYEGEAVPADGELVHALEHGYVVAWHRPDLPAEQKEELAQFASRHEGDVIVAERASLAQPVAATAWGQRLLCQRVEPGALDRFAEEHVGGGPEGGVATRG
;
A
#
# COMPACT_ATOMS: atom_id res chain seq x y z
N ARG A 1 -3.21 -71.13 -5.41
CA ARG A 1 -3.82 -70.49 -4.22
C ARG A 1 -2.86 -69.55 -3.48
N ALA A 2 -1.64 -69.98 -3.09
CA ALA A 2 -0.67 -69.13 -2.39
C ALA A 2 -0.26 -67.83 -3.13
N GLN A 3 -0.01 -67.91 -4.45
CA GLN A 3 0.33 -66.73 -5.27
C GLN A 3 -0.79 -65.66 -5.31
N ALA A 4 -2.06 -66.08 -5.35
CA ALA A 4 -3.20 -65.17 -5.32
C ALA A 4 -3.35 -64.45 -3.96
N VAL A 5 -3.06 -65.16 -2.85
CA VAL A 5 -3.06 -64.57 -1.50
C VAL A 5 -1.91 -63.56 -1.35
N ALA A 6 -0.71 -63.89 -1.83
CA ALA A 6 0.44 -62.99 -1.81
C ALA A 6 0.19 -61.70 -2.64
N ALA A 7 -0.40 -61.84 -3.83
CA ALA A 7 -0.77 -60.70 -4.67
C ALA A 7 -1.84 -59.80 -4.02
N ALA A 8 -2.85 -60.39 -3.37
CA ALA A 8 -3.85 -59.64 -2.62
C ALA A 8 -3.26 -58.91 -1.40
N GLN A 9 -2.34 -59.56 -0.67
CA GLN A 9 -1.61 -58.94 0.44
C GLN A 9 -0.70 -57.79 -0.03
N ALA A 10 0.00 -57.95 -1.15
CA ALA A 10 0.83 -56.90 -1.75
C ALA A 10 -0.01 -55.68 -2.19
N ARG A 11 -1.15 -55.90 -2.86
CA ARG A 11 -2.09 -54.83 -3.24
C ARG A 11 -2.65 -54.08 -2.02
N ARG A 12 -3.02 -54.80 -0.95
CA ARG A 12 -3.47 -54.18 0.32
C ARG A 12 -2.36 -53.35 0.98
N ARG A 13 -1.12 -53.84 1.00
CA ARG A 13 0.04 -53.09 1.52
C ARG A 13 0.32 -51.85 0.68
N GLN A 14 0.27 -51.95 -0.65
CA GLN A 14 0.44 -50.81 -1.56
C GLN A 14 -0.68 -49.77 -1.41
N ALA A 15 -1.94 -50.19 -1.29
CA ALA A 15 -3.06 -49.30 -1.05
C ALA A 15 -2.96 -48.60 0.31
N ARG A 16 -2.56 -49.32 1.37
CA ARG A 16 -2.32 -48.72 2.70
C ARG A 16 -1.16 -47.73 2.65
N ARG A 17 -0.04 -48.07 2.00
CA ARG A 17 1.10 -47.16 1.81
C ARG A 17 0.69 -45.91 1.03
N ARG A 18 -0.06 -46.05 -0.07
CA ARG A 18 -0.58 -44.91 -0.84
C ARG A 18 -1.50 -44.03 0.00
N ARG A 19 -2.44 -44.61 0.77
CA ARG A 19 -3.30 -43.85 1.69
C ARG A 19 -2.51 -43.12 2.77
N LEU A 20 -1.49 -43.75 3.35
CA LEU A 20 -0.62 -43.12 4.34
C LEU A 20 0.21 -41.99 3.72
N LEU A 21 0.76 -42.19 2.52
CA LEU A 21 1.50 -41.16 1.80
C LEU A 21 0.60 -39.98 1.40
N THR A 22 -0.60 -40.25 0.89
CA THR A 22 -1.59 -39.22 0.58
C THR A 22 -2.02 -38.48 1.85
N GLY A 23 -2.29 -39.20 2.94
CA GLY A 23 -2.62 -38.58 4.23
C GLY A 23 -1.49 -37.69 4.76
N ALA A 24 -0.24 -38.15 4.66
CA ALA A 24 0.92 -37.37 5.05
C ALA A 24 1.10 -36.11 4.20
N LEU A 25 0.91 -36.21 2.87
CA LEU A 25 0.95 -35.06 1.96
C LEU A 25 -0.14 -34.03 2.27
N VAL A 26 -1.37 -34.49 2.54
CA VAL A 26 -2.48 -33.60 2.92
C VAL A 26 -2.19 -32.89 4.24
N LEU A 27 -1.66 -33.61 5.24
CA LEU A 27 -1.28 -33.01 6.52
C LEU A 27 -0.14 -31.98 6.36
N LEU A 28 0.87 -32.28 5.55
CA LEU A 28 1.96 -31.34 5.25
C LEU A 28 1.45 -30.09 4.54
N ALA A 29 0.58 -30.25 3.54
CA ALA A 29 -0.03 -29.12 2.84
C ALA A 29 -0.88 -28.26 3.80
N ALA A 30 -1.69 -28.88 4.66
CA ALA A 30 -2.48 -28.16 5.66
C ALA A 30 -1.59 -27.41 6.65
N ALA A 31 -0.49 -28.02 7.11
CA ALA A 31 0.47 -27.36 8.00
C ALA A 31 1.17 -26.18 7.32
N ALA A 32 1.53 -26.32 6.04
CA ALA A 32 2.15 -25.24 5.26
C ALA A 32 1.19 -24.05 5.08
N VAL A 33 -0.08 -24.31 4.75
CA VAL A 33 -1.11 -23.27 4.65
C VAL A 33 -1.33 -22.59 6.00
N ALA A 34 -1.43 -23.36 7.10
CA ALA A 34 -1.58 -22.80 8.43
C ALA A 34 -0.38 -21.92 8.83
N ALA A 35 0.84 -22.38 8.55
CA ALA A 35 2.05 -21.60 8.81
C ALA A 35 2.08 -20.30 7.98
N TYR A 36 1.70 -20.37 6.70
CA TYR A 36 1.59 -19.18 5.84
C TYR A 36 0.61 -18.16 6.41
N VAL A 37 -0.61 -18.58 6.79
CA VAL A 37 -1.63 -17.69 7.37
C VAL A 37 -1.15 -17.05 8.67
N VAL A 38 -0.48 -17.81 9.55
CA VAL A 38 0.05 -17.24 10.81
C VAL A 38 1.18 -16.25 10.56
N LEU A 39 2.03 -16.50 9.56
CA LEU A 39 3.10 -15.57 9.22
C LEU A 39 2.55 -14.29 8.58
N SER A 40 1.56 -14.38 7.69
CA SER A 40 0.94 -13.20 7.07
C SER A 40 0.18 -12.34 8.08
N GLN A 41 -0.54 -12.96 9.03
CA GLN A 41 -1.21 -12.19 10.07
C GLN A 41 -0.25 -11.38 10.94
N ARG A 42 0.94 -11.93 11.23
CA ARG A 42 1.94 -11.21 12.01
C ARG A 42 2.52 -10.02 11.27
N THR A 43 2.76 -10.16 9.96
CA THR A 43 3.25 -9.03 9.16
C THR A 43 2.22 -7.91 9.08
N ASP A 44 0.94 -8.26 8.93
CA ASP A 44 -0.15 -7.29 8.90
C ASP A 44 -0.28 -6.55 10.25
N ASP A 45 -0.25 -7.30 11.36
CA ASP A 45 -0.29 -6.73 12.71
C ASP A 45 0.91 -5.80 12.99
N GLU A 46 2.11 -6.18 12.53
CA GLU A 46 3.33 -5.38 12.68
C GLU A 46 3.25 -4.08 11.86
N LEU A 47 2.74 -4.13 10.63
CA LEU A 47 2.52 -2.96 9.78
C LEU A 47 1.48 -2.02 10.40
N GLU A 48 0.33 -2.56 10.81
CA GLU A 48 -0.73 -1.75 11.42
C GLU A 48 -0.21 -1.04 12.67
N GLN A 49 0.53 -1.74 13.54
CA GLN A 49 1.14 -1.13 14.73
C GLN A 49 2.18 -0.06 14.37
N ALA A 50 2.99 -0.27 13.33
CA ALA A 50 3.98 0.70 12.91
C ALA A 50 3.34 1.98 12.34
N LEU A 51 2.19 1.85 11.66
CA LEU A 51 1.42 2.97 11.12
C LEU A 51 0.59 3.68 12.19
N THR A 52 0.00 2.96 13.13
CA THR A 52 -1.01 3.48 14.08
C THR A 52 -0.53 3.63 15.52
N GLY A 53 0.73 3.28 15.82
CA GLY A 53 1.29 3.35 17.18
C GLY A 53 1.43 4.77 17.76
N GLY A 54 1.25 5.81 16.94
CA GLY A 54 1.31 7.22 17.31
C GLY A 54 -0.05 7.91 17.19
N SER A 55 -0.06 9.04 16.48
CA SER A 55 -1.26 9.86 16.29
C SER A 55 -2.00 9.61 14.99
N CYS A 56 -1.68 8.52 14.29
CA CYS A 56 -2.15 8.23 12.95
C CYS A 56 -3.25 7.16 12.92
N GLU A 57 -4.12 7.24 11.92
CA GLU A 57 -5.13 6.24 11.56
C GLU A 57 -5.01 5.87 10.08
N VAL A 58 -5.26 4.60 9.74
CA VAL A 58 -5.32 4.12 8.36
C VAL A 58 -6.75 4.25 7.84
N ASP A 59 -6.90 4.75 6.62
CA ASP A 59 -8.18 4.87 5.92
C ASP A 59 -8.00 4.46 4.45
N THR A 60 -8.93 3.67 3.92
CA THR A 60 -8.87 3.14 2.55
C THR A 60 -9.93 3.76 1.64
N ARG A 61 -10.47 4.93 2.00
CA ARG A 61 -11.42 5.62 1.12
C ARG A 61 -10.68 6.20 -0.06
N SER A 62 -11.26 6.04 -1.23
CA SER A 62 -10.78 6.56 -2.50
C SER A 62 -11.95 6.81 -3.43
N ASP A 63 -11.86 7.84 -4.25
CA ASP A 63 -12.77 8.04 -5.37
C ASP A 63 -12.54 6.98 -6.45
N THR A 64 -13.55 6.74 -7.29
CA THR A 64 -13.51 5.74 -8.37
C THR A 64 -13.22 6.38 -9.71
N ILE A 65 -12.63 5.61 -10.63
CA ILE A 65 -12.51 5.99 -12.04
C ILE A 65 -13.88 5.88 -12.72
N SER A 66 -14.28 6.92 -13.45
CA SER A 66 -15.56 6.97 -14.17
C SER A 66 -15.53 6.24 -15.52
N GLY A 67 -14.35 5.99 -16.08
CA GLY A 67 -14.15 5.14 -17.25
C GLY A 67 -12.78 5.27 -17.90
N GLY A 68 -12.49 4.39 -18.87
CA GLY A 68 -11.22 4.39 -19.59
C GLY A 68 -10.03 4.11 -18.68
N ASP A 69 -9.00 4.94 -18.82
CA ASP A 69 -7.80 5.00 -17.97
C ASP A 69 -7.95 6.01 -16.83
N GLY A 70 -9.12 6.66 -16.66
CA GLY A 70 -9.34 7.65 -15.60
C GLY A 70 -8.89 9.08 -15.94
N HIS A 71 -8.33 9.31 -17.13
CA HIS A 71 -7.97 10.65 -17.57
C HIS A 71 -9.19 11.50 -17.92
N VAL A 72 -9.41 12.57 -17.17
CA VAL A 72 -10.47 13.56 -17.42
C VAL A 72 -9.92 14.99 -17.34
N ALA A 73 -10.57 15.94 -18.01
CA ALA A 73 -10.11 17.34 -18.01
C ALA A 73 -10.40 18.10 -16.71
N SER A 74 -11.37 17.62 -15.91
CA SER A 74 -11.82 18.30 -14.69
C SER A 74 -12.23 17.26 -13.64
N PRO A 75 -11.25 16.59 -13.00
CA PRO A 75 -11.55 15.64 -11.94
C PRO A 75 -12.10 16.35 -10.70
N ALA A 76 -12.89 15.63 -9.92
CA ALA A 76 -13.44 16.09 -8.65
C ALA A 76 -13.37 14.95 -7.64
N TYR A 77 -13.13 15.31 -6.38
CA TYR A 77 -12.86 14.35 -5.31
C TYR A 77 -13.83 14.54 -4.15
N GLU A 78 -14.51 13.47 -3.73
CA GLU A 78 -15.29 13.45 -2.50
C GLU A 78 -14.39 13.11 -1.29
N VAL A 79 -13.26 12.45 -1.55
CA VAL A 79 -12.30 12.01 -0.55
C VAL A 79 -11.18 13.06 -0.39
N ASP A 80 -10.99 13.54 0.84
CA ASP A 80 -10.01 14.58 1.16
C ASP A 80 -9.01 14.12 2.24
N PRO A 81 -7.68 14.14 2.00
CA PRO A 81 -7.02 14.32 0.70
C PRO A 81 -7.34 13.16 -0.26
N PRO A 82 -7.20 13.37 -1.58
CA PRO A 82 -7.54 12.34 -2.57
C PRO A 82 -6.50 11.21 -2.56
N ALA A 83 -6.99 9.99 -2.79
CA ALA A 83 -6.17 8.77 -2.82
C ALA A 83 -6.35 7.96 -4.11
N GLY A 84 -7.09 8.46 -5.09
CA GLY A 84 -7.38 7.74 -6.32
C GLY A 84 -8.59 8.33 -7.03
N GLY A 85 -8.97 7.70 -8.13
CA GLY A 85 -10.11 8.11 -8.95
C GLY A 85 -9.68 8.79 -10.25
N ASP A 86 -10.63 9.48 -10.87
CA ASP A 86 -10.37 10.26 -12.08
C ASP A 86 -9.30 11.33 -11.83
N HIS A 87 -8.45 11.58 -12.81
CA HIS A 87 -7.27 12.43 -12.66
C HIS A 87 -6.87 13.10 -13.98
N LEU A 88 -5.88 13.99 -13.92
CA LEU A 88 -5.42 14.74 -15.11
C LEU A 88 -4.40 13.91 -15.88
N ALA A 89 -4.31 14.09 -17.20
CA ALA A 89 -3.27 13.45 -18.01
C ALA A 89 -1.84 13.95 -17.71
N SER A 90 -1.70 15.11 -17.05
CA SER A 90 -0.42 15.57 -16.52
C SER A 90 -0.15 14.97 -15.15
N VAL A 91 1.12 14.69 -14.88
CA VAL A 91 1.57 14.04 -13.64
C VAL A 91 2.43 14.99 -12.82
N ALA A 92 2.18 15.05 -11.52
CA ALA A 92 3.03 15.78 -10.59
C ALA A 92 4.37 15.05 -10.39
N ARG A 93 5.46 15.80 -10.18
CA ARG A 93 6.78 15.23 -9.91
C ARG A 93 7.03 15.15 -8.42
N ALA A 94 7.92 14.24 -8.00
CA ALA A 94 8.48 14.23 -6.65
C ALA A 94 9.07 15.61 -6.30
N GLY A 95 8.89 16.01 -5.04
CA GLY A 95 9.35 17.31 -4.55
C GLY A 95 8.52 17.84 -3.39
N VAL A 96 8.90 19.02 -2.90
CA VAL A 96 8.18 19.74 -1.84
C VAL A 96 7.51 20.96 -2.45
N TYR A 97 6.22 21.12 -2.23
CA TYR A 97 5.40 22.18 -2.81
C TYR A 97 4.57 22.89 -1.73
N GLU A 98 4.61 24.21 -1.74
CA GLU A 98 3.92 25.08 -0.78
C GLU A 98 3.13 26.17 -1.52
N GLY A 99 2.05 26.65 -0.90
CA GLY A 99 1.22 27.74 -1.44
C GLY A 99 0.78 27.54 -2.89
N GLU A 100 1.03 28.54 -3.73
CA GLU A 100 0.63 28.54 -5.16
C GLU A 100 1.45 27.56 -6.02
N ALA A 101 2.53 26.97 -5.49
CA ALA A 101 3.34 26.00 -6.22
C ALA A 101 2.78 24.57 -6.13
N VAL A 102 1.79 24.32 -5.27
CA VAL A 102 1.16 23.00 -5.13
C VAL A 102 0.49 22.60 -6.47
N PRO A 103 0.84 21.43 -7.04
CA PRO A 103 0.20 20.93 -8.26
C PRO A 103 -1.30 20.73 -8.09
N ALA A 104 -2.05 20.65 -9.19
CA ALA A 104 -3.47 20.39 -9.10
C ALA A 104 -3.72 18.97 -8.54
N ASP A 105 -4.83 18.78 -7.80
CA ASP A 105 -5.17 17.47 -7.21
C ASP A 105 -5.16 16.34 -8.24
N GLY A 106 -5.63 16.60 -9.46
CA GLY A 106 -5.59 15.61 -10.54
C GLY A 106 -4.18 15.23 -11.01
N GLU A 107 -3.18 16.09 -10.86
CA GLU A 107 -1.79 15.73 -11.17
C GLU A 107 -1.17 14.90 -10.07
N LEU A 108 -1.55 15.18 -8.82
CA LEU A 108 -1.12 14.45 -7.63
C LEU A 108 -1.74 13.04 -7.61
N VAL A 109 -3.03 12.90 -7.94
CA VAL A 109 -3.68 11.58 -8.06
C VAL A 109 -3.10 10.75 -9.20
N HIS A 110 -2.76 11.36 -10.34
CA HIS A 110 -2.02 10.67 -11.38
C HIS A 110 -0.64 10.20 -10.88
N ALA A 111 0.06 11.00 -10.07
CA ALA A 111 1.31 10.53 -9.45
C ALA A 111 1.08 9.31 -8.54
N LEU A 112 -0.01 9.27 -7.76
CA LEU A 112 -0.38 8.08 -6.99
C LEU A 112 -0.59 6.86 -7.88
N GLU A 113 -1.17 7.04 -9.07
CA GLU A 113 -1.37 5.96 -10.04
C GLU A 113 -0.04 5.36 -10.53
N HIS A 114 0.98 6.20 -10.70
CA HIS A 114 2.36 5.80 -11.00
C HIS A 114 3.11 5.23 -9.79
N GLY A 115 2.49 5.22 -8.61
CA GLY A 115 3.06 4.66 -7.38
C GLY A 115 3.85 5.66 -6.54
N TYR A 116 3.63 6.97 -6.72
CA TYR A 116 4.16 7.96 -5.79
C TYR A 116 3.37 7.94 -4.48
N VAL A 117 4.00 8.46 -3.43
CA VAL A 117 3.31 8.78 -2.17
C VAL A 117 3.27 10.31 -2.01
N VAL A 118 2.10 10.84 -1.67
CA VAL A 118 1.95 12.27 -1.37
C VAL A 118 1.75 12.44 0.13
N ALA A 119 2.69 13.11 0.80
CA ALA A 119 2.55 13.57 2.18
C ALA A 119 1.96 14.99 2.19
N TRP A 120 0.76 15.10 2.74
CA TRP A 120 0.02 16.34 2.86
C TRP A 120 0.22 16.97 4.23
N HIS A 121 0.28 18.29 4.29
CA HIS A 121 0.26 18.99 5.57
C HIS A 121 -0.51 20.31 5.49
N ARG A 122 -1.07 20.76 6.61
CA ARG A 122 -1.64 22.11 6.67
C ARG A 122 -0.53 23.18 6.59
N PRO A 123 -0.83 24.37 6.04
CA PRO A 123 0.15 25.45 5.96
C PRO A 123 0.62 25.99 7.32
N ASP A 124 -0.21 25.85 8.37
CA ASP A 124 0.04 26.36 9.72
C ASP A 124 0.84 25.39 10.62
N LEU A 125 1.39 24.32 10.04
CA LEU A 125 2.25 23.38 10.76
C LEU A 125 3.47 24.09 11.40
N PRO A 126 3.89 23.71 12.61
CA PRO A 126 5.12 24.22 13.21
C PRO A 126 6.34 23.99 12.31
N ALA A 127 7.28 24.94 12.29
CA ALA A 127 8.46 24.89 11.43
C ALA A 127 9.30 23.61 11.62
N GLU A 128 9.42 23.12 12.85
CA GLU A 128 10.11 21.86 13.16
C GLU A 128 9.47 20.66 12.44
N GLN A 129 8.14 20.59 12.40
CA GLN A 129 7.43 19.52 11.69
C GLN A 129 7.53 19.67 10.17
N LYS A 130 7.55 20.90 9.64
CA LYS A 130 7.82 21.13 8.21
C LYS A 130 9.22 20.65 7.83
N GLU A 131 10.21 20.85 8.70
CA GLU A 131 11.57 20.37 8.49
C GLU A 131 11.65 18.83 8.55
N GLU A 132 10.91 18.17 9.45
CA GLU A 132 10.77 16.71 9.45
C GLU A 132 10.19 16.17 8.13
N LEU A 133 9.18 16.86 7.56
CA LEU A 133 8.61 16.51 6.24
C LEU A 133 9.60 16.73 5.10
N ALA A 134 10.40 17.80 5.14
CA ALA A 134 11.46 18.02 4.17
C ALA A 134 12.54 16.92 4.23
N GLN A 135 12.91 16.48 5.44
CA GLN A 135 13.83 15.36 5.63
C GLN A 135 13.22 14.05 5.15
N PHE A 136 11.93 13.82 5.39
CA PHE A 136 11.20 12.67 4.85
C PHE A 136 11.26 12.66 3.32
N ALA A 137 10.90 13.76 2.65
CA ALA A 137 11.01 13.89 1.19
C ALA A 137 12.43 13.62 0.68
N SER A 138 13.45 14.11 1.39
CA SER A 138 14.86 13.86 1.02
C SER A 138 15.28 12.40 1.15
N ARG A 139 14.72 11.64 2.11
CA ARG A 139 15.01 10.20 2.24
C ARG A 139 14.36 9.36 1.15
N HIS A 140 13.23 9.82 0.62
CA HIS A 140 12.45 9.18 -0.43
C HIS A 140 12.50 9.97 -1.74
N GLU A 141 13.66 10.56 -2.04
CA GLU A 141 13.87 11.40 -3.21
C GLU A 141 13.49 10.65 -4.50
N GLY A 142 12.63 11.26 -5.30
CA GLY A 142 12.16 10.69 -6.57
C GLY A 142 10.85 9.89 -6.46
N ASP A 143 10.46 9.48 -5.25
CA ASP A 143 9.28 8.63 -5.04
C ASP A 143 8.16 9.32 -4.24
N VAL A 144 8.48 10.44 -3.56
CA VAL A 144 7.56 11.16 -2.66
C VAL A 144 7.34 12.61 -3.08
N ILE A 145 6.11 13.07 -2.88
CA ILE A 145 5.69 14.46 -2.97
C ILE A 145 5.28 14.94 -1.57
N VAL A 146 5.71 16.13 -1.17
CA VAL A 146 5.17 16.84 0.01
C VAL A 146 4.37 18.04 -0.48
N ALA A 147 3.12 18.17 -0.05
CA ALA A 147 2.22 19.22 -0.55
C ALA A 147 1.40 19.87 0.57
N GLU A 148 1.35 21.20 0.56
CA GLU A 148 0.46 21.96 1.43
C GLU A 148 -1.03 21.77 1.05
N ARG A 149 -1.88 21.57 2.05
CA ARG A 149 -3.34 21.46 1.88
C ARG A 149 -4.09 22.00 3.10
N ALA A 150 -4.74 23.14 2.92
CA ALA A 150 -5.46 23.81 4.01
C ALA A 150 -6.76 23.10 4.44
N SER A 151 -7.38 22.30 3.55
CA SER A 151 -8.67 21.64 3.80
C SER A 151 -8.58 20.40 4.70
N LEU A 152 -7.38 19.88 4.96
CA LEU A 152 -7.20 18.60 5.64
C LEU A 152 -7.94 18.57 6.99
N ALA A 153 -8.65 17.48 7.26
CA ALA A 153 -9.32 17.26 8.55
C ALA A 153 -8.33 17.05 9.70
N GLN A 154 -7.26 16.28 9.45
CA GLN A 154 -6.10 16.16 10.35
C GLN A 154 -4.94 17.02 9.82
N PRO A 155 -4.05 17.56 10.67
CA PRO A 155 -2.99 18.46 10.21
C PRO A 155 -1.97 17.83 9.24
N VAL A 156 -1.82 16.50 9.27
CA VAL A 156 -0.89 15.75 8.40
C VAL A 156 -1.63 14.54 7.82
N ALA A 157 -1.34 14.20 6.58
CA ALA A 157 -1.79 12.96 5.97
C ALA A 157 -0.73 12.42 5.00
N ALA A 158 -0.81 11.15 4.63
CA ALA A 158 -0.13 10.60 3.47
C ALA A 158 -1.13 9.83 2.62
N THR A 159 -1.03 9.91 1.30
CA THR A 159 -1.83 9.10 0.38
C THR A 159 -0.96 8.34 -0.59
N ALA A 160 -1.39 7.11 -0.88
CA ALA A 160 -0.98 6.28 -1.99
C ALA A 160 -2.26 5.81 -2.71
N TRP A 161 -2.15 5.13 -3.85
CA TRP A 161 -3.35 4.70 -4.56
C TRP A 161 -4.25 3.79 -3.70
N GLY A 162 -5.46 4.26 -3.40
CA GLY A 162 -6.45 3.58 -2.55
C GLY A 162 -6.15 3.59 -1.06
N GLN A 163 -5.09 4.26 -0.60
CA GLN A 163 -4.57 4.15 0.76
C GLN A 163 -4.28 5.52 1.36
N ARG A 164 -4.67 5.73 2.61
CA ARG A 164 -4.43 6.96 3.35
C ARG A 164 -3.98 6.68 4.77
N LEU A 165 -3.05 7.51 5.22
CA LEU A 165 -2.64 7.64 6.62
C LEU A 165 -2.99 9.04 7.08
N LEU A 166 -3.80 9.20 8.12
CA LEU A 166 -4.24 10.50 8.63
C LEU A 166 -3.68 10.70 10.04
N CYS A 167 -2.92 11.77 10.28
CA CYS A 167 -2.17 11.97 11.53
C CYS A 167 -2.39 13.36 12.16
N GLN A 168 -2.43 13.41 13.50
CA GLN A 168 -2.59 14.68 14.22
C GLN A 168 -1.33 15.56 14.20
N ARG A 169 -0.17 14.98 13.86
CA ARG A 169 1.15 15.61 13.74
C ARG A 169 2.03 14.76 12.82
N VAL A 170 3.20 15.27 12.47
CA VAL A 170 4.22 14.49 11.75
C VAL A 170 4.69 13.36 12.67
N GLU A 171 4.58 12.14 12.15
CA GLU A 171 5.08 10.91 12.77
C GLU A 171 6.09 10.29 11.79
N PRO A 172 7.37 10.68 11.83
CA PRO A 172 8.33 10.32 10.78
C PRO A 172 8.43 8.81 10.54
N GLY A 173 8.39 8.01 11.60
CA GLY A 173 8.42 6.55 11.49
C GLY A 173 7.20 5.97 10.79
N ALA A 174 6.00 6.51 11.04
CA ALA A 174 4.79 6.05 10.37
C ALA A 174 4.78 6.47 8.89
N LEU A 175 5.24 7.68 8.58
CA LEU A 175 5.39 8.15 7.20
C LEU A 175 6.42 7.34 6.41
N ASP A 176 7.58 7.05 7.01
CA ASP A 176 8.62 6.20 6.40
C ASP A 176 8.06 4.80 6.12
N ARG A 177 7.36 4.18 7.07
CA ARG A 177 6.72 2.86 6.87
C ARG A 177 5.62 2.90 5.82
N PHE A 178 4.83 3.95 5.78
CA PHE A 178 3.80 4.11 4.77
C PHE A 178 4.41 4.21 3.37
N ALA A 179 5.49 5.00 3.20
CA ALA A 179 6.20 5.10 1.94
C ALA A 179 6.84 3.76 1.52
N GLU A 180 7.54 3.08 2.44
CA GLU A 180 8.15 1.77 2.17
C GLU A 180 7.14 0.73 1.67
N GLU A 181 5.92 0.73 2.21
CA GLU A 181 4.86 -0.20 1.82
C GLU A 181 4.22 0.14 0.47
N HIS A 182 4.06 1.43 0.16
CA HIS A 182 3.18 1.85 -0.93
C HIS A 182 3.88 2.45 -2.16
N VAL A 183 5.14 2.87 -2.04
CA VAL A 183 5.91 3.37 -3.19
C VAL A 183 5.99 2.28 -4.27
N GLY A 184 5.68 2.66 -5.51
CA GLY A 184 5.59 1.77 -6.67
C GLY A 184 4.32 0.90 -6.72
N GLY A 185 3.41 1.03 -5.76
CA GLY A 185 2.20 0.21 -5.62
C GLY A 185 0.97 0.68 -6.40
N GLY A 186 1.09 1.70 -7.26
CA GLY A 186 -0.01 2.23 -8.06
C GLY A 186 -0.44 1.29 -9.21
N PRO A 187 -1.67 1.44 -9.77
CA PRO A 187 -2.20 0.58 -10.82
C PRO A 187 -1.36 0.52 -12.10
N GLU A 188 -0.68 1.60 -12.46
CA GLU A 188 0.21 1.64 -13.63
C GLU A 188 1.65 1.23 -13.30
N GLY A 189 1.94 0.95 -12.02
CA GLY A 189 3.13 0.28 -11.51
C GLY A 189 4.46 0.70 -12.14
N GLY A 190 5.12 1.71 -11.59
CA GLY A 190 6.57 1.88 -11.66
C GLY A 190 7.21 1.86 -13.07
N VAL A 191 6.49 2.28 -14.12
CA VAL A 191 7.08 2.49 -15.45
C VAL A 191 7.93 3.76 -15.42
N ALA A 192 9.11 3.61 -14.83
CA ALA A 192 10.30 4.45 -14.95
C ALA A 192 10.12 5.81 -15.64
N THR A 193 9.81 6.84 -14.85
CA THR A 193 10.31 8.20 -15.09
C THR A 193 11.58 8.45 -14.29
N ARG A 194 12.48 7.45 -14.22
CA ARG A 194 13.91 7.70 -13.93
C ARG A 194 14.56 8.18 -15.24
N GLY A 195 14.41 9.48 -15.52
CA GLY A 195 15.01 10.17 -16.66
C GLY A 195 15.74 11.43 -16.20
#